data_AF-A0A728KVE8-F1
#
_entry.id   AF-A0A728KVE8-F1
#
_cell.length_a   1.000
_cell.length_b   1.000
_cell.length_c   1.000
_cell.angle_alpha   90.00
_cell.angle_beta   90.00
_cell.angle_gamma   90.00
#
_symmetry.space_group_name_H-M   'P 1'
#
loop_
_entity.id
_entity.type
_entity.pdbx_description
1 polymer ?
#
loop_
_entity_poly.entity_id
_entity_poly.type
_entity_poly.pdbx_seq_one_letter_code
_entity_poly.pdbx_strand_id
1 'polypeptide(L)'
;MDRVLHFVLALAVVAVLALLVSSDRKKIRIRYVIQLLVIEVLLAWFFLNSDVGLGFVKGFSEMFEKLLGFANEGTNFVFGSMNDQGLAFFFLKVLCPIVFISALIGILQHIRVLPVVIRAIGFLLSKVNGMGKLESFNAVSSLILGQSENFIAYKDILGKMSRNRMYTMAATAMSTVSMSIVGAYMTMLDPKYVVAALVLNMFSTFIVLSLINPYVVDASEENIQMSNLHEGQSFFEMLGEYILAGFKVAIIVAAMLIGFIALIAALNALFATVTGWFGYSISFQGILGYIFYPVAWVMGVPSSEALQVGSIMATKLVSNEFVAMMDLQKIASTLSPRAEGIISVFLVSFANFSSIGIIAGAI
;
A
#
# COMPACT_ATOMS: atom_id res chain seq x y z
N MET A 1 -15.64 23.14 -12.46
CA MET A 1 -15.77 23.02 -11.00
C MET A 1 -14.47 23.48 -10.36
N ASP A 2 -14.54 24.39 -9.39
CA ASP A 2 -13.37 24.78 -8.62
C ASP A 2 -12.73 23.56 -7.95
N ARG A 3 -11.40 23.53 -7.88
CA ARG A 3 -10.63 22.39 -7.34
C ARG A 3 -11.10 21.99 -5.93
N VAL A 4 -11.54 22.98 -5.16
CA VAL A 4 -12.08 22.80 -3.80
C VAL A 4 -13.44 22.10 -3.82
N LEU A 5 -14.33 22.42 -4.77
CA LEU A 5 -15.62 21.76 -4.90
C LEU A 5 -15.47 20.28 -5.25
N HIS A 6 -14.53 19.93 -6.15
CA HIS A 6 -14.22 18.53 -6.44
C HIS A 6 -13.67 17.80 -5.21
N PHE A 7 -12.80 18.45 -4.43
CA PHE A 7 -12.25 17.85 -3.21
C PHE A 7 -13.36 17.57 -2.17
N VAL A 8 -14.26 18.53 -1.95
CA VAL A 8 -15.41 18.34 -1.04
C VAL A 8 -16.35 17.26 -1.56
N LEU A 9 -16.58 17.19 -2.88
CA LEU A 9 -17.37 16.12 -3.50
C LEU A 9 -16.73 14.74 -3.24
N ALA A 10 -15.41 14.61 -3.42
CA ALA A 10 -14.69 13.37 -3.16
C ALA A 10 -14.87 12.91 -1.71
N LEU A 11 -14.66 13.83 -0.74
CA LEU A 11 -14.86 13.54 0.68
C LEU A 11 -16.31 13.13 0.98
N ALA A 12 -17.28 13.82 0.41
CA ALA A 12 -18.70 13.51 0.60
C ALA A 12 -19.05 12.11 0.06
N VAL A 13 -18.58 11.78 -1.16
CA VAL A 13 -18.84 10.47 -1.77
C VAL A 13 -18.17 9.35 -0.97
N VAL A 14 -16.90 9.50 -0.59
CA VAL A 14 -16.19 8.52 0.25
C VAL A 14 -16.89 8.35 1.60
N ALA A 15 -17.32 9.43 2.23
CA ALA A 15 -18.06 9.37 3.49
C ALA A 15 -19.41 8.65 3.33
N VAL A 16 -20.17 8.95 2.27
CA VAL A 16 -21.45 8.27 1.99
C VAL A 16 -21.21 6.77 1.78
N LEU A 17 -20.24 6.39 0.96
CA LEU A 17 -19.89 4.98 0.73
C LEU A 17 -19.50 4.28 2.04
N ALA A 18 -18.68 4.93 2.88
CA ALA A 18 -18.31 4.38 4.19
C ALA A 18 -19.51 4.25 5.13
N LEU A 19 -20.44 5.21 5.14
CA LEU A 19 -21.65 5.18 5.97
C LEU A 19 -22.66 4.11 5.53
N LEU A 20 -22.71 3.77 4.24
CA LEU A 20 -23.57 2.70 3.72
C LEU A 20 -23.19 1.32 4.30
N VAL A 21 -21.90 1.07 4.50
CA VAL A 21 -21.37 -0.19 5.06
C VAL A 21 -20.97 -0.09 6.54
N SER A 22 -21.31 1.02 7.21
CA SER A 22 -20.94 1.26 8.61
C SER A 22 -21.65 0.30 9.57
N SER A 23 -20.90 -0.25 10.52
CA SER A 23 -21.43 -1.19 11.52
C SER A 23 -22.31 -0.52 12.58
N ASP A 24 -22.00 0.73 12.97
CA ASP A 24 -22.79 1.51 13.94
C ASP A 24 -22.58 3.02 13.79
N ARG A 25 -23.44 3.66 13.00
CA ARG A 25 -23.36 5.10 12.69
C ARG A 25 -23.42 6.02 13.92
N LYS A 26 -23.97 5.55 15.05
CA LYS A 26 -24.11 6.35 16.27
C LYS A 26 -22.81 6.44 17.06
N LYS A 27 -21.87 5.52 16.86
CA LYS A 27 -20.58 5.47 17.57
C LYS A 27 -19.45 6.22 16.86
N ILE A 28 -19.75 6.87 15.72
CA ILE A 28 -18.75 7.60 14.95
C ILE A 28 -18.23 8.80 15.75
N ARG A 29 -16.91 8.82 15.99
CA ARG A 29 -16.23 9.88 16.74
C ARG A 29 -15.71 10.95 15.78
N ILE A 30 -16.61 11.85 15.34
CA ILE A 30 -16.33 12.87 14.32
C ILE A 30 -15.13 13.76 14.63
N ARG A 31 -14.83 14.00 15.91
CA ARG A 31 -13.64 14.75 16.34
C ARG A 31 -12.35 14.18 15.73
N TYR A 32 -12.17 12.86 15.77
CA TYR A 32 -10.98 12.21 15.23
C TYR A 32 -10.97 12.23 13.70
N VAL A 33 -12.12 12.06 13.05
CA VAL A 33 -12.26 12.17 11.59
C VAL A 33 -11.77 13.55 11.10
N ILE A 34 -12.26 14.63 11.72
CA ILE A 34 -11.86 16.00 11.35
C ILE A 34 -10.39 16.25 11.67
N GLN A 35 -9.92 15.85 12.85
CA GLN A 35 -8.53 16.01 13.26
C GLN A 35 -7.57 15.31 12.29
N LEU A 36 -7.89 14.08 11.89
CA LEU A 36 -7.11 13.30 10.94
C LEU A 36 -7.12 13.94 9.54
N LEU A 37 -8.27 14.41 9.06
CA LEU A 37 -8.36 15.11 7.77
C LEU A 37 -7.51 16.39 7.74
N VAL A 38 -7.52 17.18 8.82
CA VAL A 38 -6.67 18.38 8.93
C VAL A 38 -5.18 18.00 8.87
N ILE A 39 -4.79 16.96 9.62
CA ILE A 39 -3.40 16.47 9.62
C ILE A 39 -3.00 15.95 8.24
N GLU A 40 -3.87 15.19 7.59
CA GLU A 40 -3.64 14.66 6.23
C GLU A 40 -3.45 15.78 5.21
N VAL A 41 -4.27 16.83 5.24
CA VAL A 41 -4.12 18.00 4.36
C VAL A 41 -2.80 18.75 4.64
N LEU A 42 -2.43 18.92 5.91
CA LEU A 42 -1.16 19.55 6.28
C LEU A 42 0.05 18.72 5.84
N LEU A 43 0.00 17.40 5.99
CA LEU A 43 1.05 16.50 5.55
C LEU A 43 1.14 16.43 4.02
N ALA A 44 0.01 16.40 3.32
CA ALA A 44 -0.03 16.45 1.86
C ALA A 44 0.59 17.74 1.34
N TRP A 45 0.27 18.88 1.95
CA TRP A 45 0.93 20.16 1.63
C TRP A 45 2.44 20.11 1.93
N PHE A 46 2.84 19.57 3.08
CA PHE A 46 4.23 19.44 3.45
C PHE A 46 5.01 18.60 2.43
N PHE A 47 4.58 17.38 2.11
CA PHE A 47 5.32 16.48 1.21
C PHE A 47 5.27 16.89 -0.28
N LEU A 48 4.22 17.59 -0.72
CA LEU A 48 4.00 17.87 -2.14
C LEU A 48 4.21 19.33 -2.55
N ASN A 49 4.24 20.27 -1.61
CA ASN A 49 4.34 21.72 -1.92
C ASN A 49 5.38 22.48 -1.08
N SER A 50 5.81 21.98 0.08
CA SER A 50 6.81 22.66 0.91
C SER A 50 8.24 22.31 0.48
N ASP A 51 9.12 23.31 0.38
CA ASP A 51 10.54 23.10 0.06
C ASP A 51 11.23 22.14 1.05
N VAL A 52 10.87 22.24 2.33
CA VAL A 52 11.42 21.37 3.39
C VAL A 52 10.93 19.93 3.20
N GLY A 53 9.66 19.73 2.90
CA GLY A 53 9.11 18.39 2.69
C GLY A 53 9.59 17.75 1.39
N LEU A 54 9.74 18.52 0.31
CA LEU A 54 10.39 18.08 -0.92
C LEU A 54 11.86 17.71 -0.68
N GLY A 55 12.58 18.47 0.16
CA GLY A 55 13.93 18.12 0.61
C GLY A 55 13.97 16.79 1.37
N PHE A 56 13.00 16.54 2.26
CA PHE A 56 12.87 15.25 2.95
C PHE A 56 12.60 14.10 1.98
N VAL A 57 11.64 14.27 1.06
CA VAL A 57 11.32 13.28 0.01
C VAL A 57 12.57 12.95 -0.80
N LYS A 58 13.31 13.97 -1.23
CA LYS A 58 14.53 13.80 -2.01
C LYS A 58 15.58 13.02 -1.22
N GLY A 59 15.85 13.40 0.03
CA GLY A 59 16.82 12.69 0.87
C GLY A 59 16.41 11.22 1.13
N PHE A 60 15.13 10.97 1.33
CA PHE A 60 14.59 9.61 1.49
C PHE A 60 14.73 8.79 0.21
N SER A 61 14.49 9.39 -0.95
CA SER A 61 14.59 8.74 -2.27
C SER A 61 16.06 8.41 -2.61
N GLU A 62 16.97 9.36 -2.38
CA GLU A 62 18.42 9.16 -2.55
C GLU A 62 18.98 8.09 -1.61
N MET A 63 18.45 7.99 -0.38
CA MET A 63 18.78 6.91 0.53
C MET A 63 18.37 5.55 -0.06
N PHE A 64 17.12 5.42 -0.53
CA PHE A 64 16.66 4.19 -1.17
C PHE A 64 17.44 3.85 -2.43
N GLU A 65 17.78 4.84 -3.26
CA GLU A 65 18.62 4.65 -4.45
C GLU A 65 19.99 4.04 -4.10
N LYS A 66 20.64 4.52 -3.02
CA LYS A 66 21.90 3.93 -2.53
C LYS A 66 21.71 2.49 -2.05
N LEU A 67 20.62 2.21 -1.32
CA LEU A 67 20.31 0.85 -0.87
C LEU A 67 20.07 -0.10 -2.04
N LEU A 68 19.37 0.36 -3.08
CA LEU A 68 19.18 -0.38 -4.34
C LEU A 68 20.52 -0.59 -5.05
N GLY A 69 21.44 0.38 -4.98
CA GLY A 69 22.82 0.23 -5.45
C GLY A 69 23.54 -0.96 -4.80
N PHE A 70 23.51 -1.06 -3.46
CA PHE A 70 24.11 -2.21 -2.76
C PHE A 70 23.43 -3.53 -3.09
N ALA A 71 22.10 -3.53 -3.24
CA ALA A 71 21.37 -4.73 -3.64
C ALA A 71 21.72 -5.20 -5.06
N ASN A 72 22.01 -4.25 -5.96
CA ASN A 72 22.42 -4.54 -7.33
C ASN A 72 23.78 -5.24 -7.39
N GLU A 73 24.73 -4.96 -6.49
CA GLU A 73 26.01 -5.69 -6.42
C GLU A 73 25.77 -7.19 -6.21
N GLY A 74 24.91 -7.56 -5.25
CA GLY A 74 24.55 -8.95 -5.00
C GLY A 74 23.81 -9.60 -6.17
N THR A 75 22.90 -8.86 -6.80
CA THR A 75 22.13 -9.34 -7.95
C THR A 75 23.03 -9.58 -9.18
N ASN A 76 23.95 -8.65 -9.45
CA ASN A 76 24.91 -8.75 -10.55
C ASN A 76 25.90 -9.90 -10.34
N PHE A 77 26.29 -10.17 -9.10
CA PHE A 77 27.13 -11.33 -8.80
C PHE A 77 26.43 -12.65 -9.15
N VAL A 78 25.15 -12.80 -8.79
CA VAL A 78 24.39 -14.04 -9.00
C VAL A 78 23.97 -14.24 -10.46
N PHE A 79 23.49 -13.18 -11.12
CA PHE A 79 22.90 -13.25 -12.46
C PHE A 79 23.85 -12.73 -13.57
N GLY A 80 25.08 -12.37 -13.22
CA GLY A 80 26.07 -11.83 -14.15
C GLY A 80 25.60 -10.55 -14.84
N SER A 81 26.02 -10.37 -16.09
CA SER A 81 25.71 -9.20 -16.90
C SER A 81 24.30 -9.19 -17.51
N MET A 82 23.40 -10.11 -17.12
CA MET A 82 22.00 -10.09 -17.58
C MET A 82 21.32 -8.75 -17.26
N ASN A 83 21.66 -8.19 -16.10
CA ASN A 83 21.14 -6.91 -15.64
C ASN A 83 21.59 -5.75 -16.56
N ASP A 84 22.86 -5.75 -16.95
CA ASP A 84 23.46 -4.70 -17.78
C ASP A 84 23.01 -4.79 -19.25
N GLN A 85 22.64 -5.99 -19.69
CA GLN A 85 22.05 -6.25 -21.01
C GLN A 85 20.55 -5.91 -21.08
N GLY A 86 19.94 -5.45 -19.98
CA GLY A 86 18.51 -5.15 -19.90
C GLY A 86 17.61 -6.39 -19.91
N LEU A 87 18.16 -7.59 -19.75
CA LEU A 87 17.40 -8.82 -19.69
C LEU A 87 16.74 -8.96 -18.32
N ALA A 88 15.47 -9.40 -18.31
CA ALA A 88 14.71 -9.59 -17.07
C ALA A 88 14.73 -8.37 -16.13
N PHE A 89 14.78 -7.14 -16.69
CA PHE A 89 14.90 -5.87 -15.95
C PHE A 89 14.02 -5.82 -14.71
N PHE A 90 12.74 -6.18 -14.84
CA PHE A 90 11.82 -6.15 -13.72
C PHE A 90 12.22 -7.11 -12.60
N PHE A 91 12.59 -8.36 -12.91
CA PHE A 91 13.01 -9.30 -11.89
C PHE A 91 14.32 -8.86 -11.22
N LEU A 92 15.31 -8.42 -12.01
CA LEU A 92 16.64 -8.11 -11.50
C LEU A 92 16.75 -6.74 -10.82
N LYS A 93 16.16 -5.68 -11.38
CA LYS A 93 16.25 -4.31 -10.83
C LYS A 93 15.14 -3.96 -9.85
N VAL A 94 14.00 -4.66 -9.89
CA VAL A 94 12.82 -4.32 -9.08
C VAL A 94 12.59 -5.36 -7.99
N LEU A 95 12.61 -6.66 -8.32
CA LEU A 95 12.28 -7.72 -7.36
C LEU A 95 13.46 -8.23 -6.54
N CYS A 96 14.63 -8.48 -7.15
CA CYS A 96 15.81 -8.95 -6.40
C CYS A 96 16.23 -8.02 -5.26
N PRO A 97 16.14 -6.67 -5.36
CA PRO A 97 16.47 -5.80 -4.23
C PRO A 97 15.64 -6.02 -2.96
N ILE A 98 14.45 -6.61 -3.06
CA ILE A 98 13.60 -6.97 -1.92
C ILE A 98 14.36 -7.89 -0.94
N VAL A 99 15.25 -8.75 -1.44
CA VAL A 99 16.09 -9.65 -0.61
C VAL A 99 16.96 -8.84 0.35
N PHE A 100 17.65 -7.84 -0.17
CA PHE A 100 18.55 -7.00 0.61
C PHE A 100 17.78 -6.13 1.61
N ILE A 101 16.68 -5.51 1.18
CA ILE A 101 15.86 -4.69 2.09
C ILE A 101 15.25 -5.55 3.21
N SER A 102 14.82 -6.77 2.89
CA SER A 102 14.32 -7.72 3.90
C SER A 102 15.41 -8.07 4.92
N ALA A 103 16.64 -8.33 4.47
CA ALA A 103 17.77 -8.55 5.36
C ALA A 103 18.06 -7.35 6.28
N LEU A 104 17.99 -6.12 5.76
CA LEU A 104 18.13 -4.91 6.57
C LEU A 104 17.02 -4.76 7.61
N ILE A 105 15.77 -5.04 7.23
CA ILE A 105 14.63 -5.05 8.17
C ILE A 105 14.91 -6.06 9.30
N GLY A 106 15.37 -7.28 8.95
CA GLY A 106 15.76 -8.29 9.93
C GLY A 106 16.85 -7.80 10.88
N ILE A 107 17.92 -7.18 10.35
CA ILE A 107 19.01 -6.62 11.18
C ILE A 107 18.45 -5.57 12.15
N LEU A 108 17.65 -4.62 11.66
CA LEU A 108 17.04 -3.56 12.47
C LEU A 108 16.08 -4.11 13.53
N GLN A 109 15.40 -5.21 13.22
CA GLN A 109 14.53 -5.94 14.15
C GLN A 109 15.38 -6.62 15.25
N HIS A 110 16.45 -7.32 14.88
CA HIS A 110 17.33 -8.04 15.80
C HIS A 110 18.05 -7.11 16.78
N ILE A 111 18.56 -5.97 16.33
CA ILE A 111 19.19 -4.95 17.19
C ILE A 111 18.18 -4.09 17.96
N ARG A 112 16.88 -4.38 17.83
CA ARG A 112 15.77 -3.70 18.52
C ARG A 112 15.57 -2.21 18.17
N VAL A 113 16.13 -1.74 17.05
CA VAL A 113 15.84 -0.38 16.56
C VAL A 113 14.42 -0.29 16.03
N LEU A 114 13.99 -1.27 15.22
CA LEU A 114 12.67 -1.27 14.59
C LEU A 114 11.52 -1.29 15.60
N PRO A 115 11.52 -2.17 16.63
CA PRO A 115 10.46 -2.18 17.65
C PRO A 115 10.39 -0.88 18.46
N VAL A 116 11.50 -0.16 18.63
CA VAL A 116 11.51 1.14 19.32
C VAL A 116 10.85 2.20 18.44
N VAL A 117 11.21 2.26 17.16
CA VAL A 117 10.61 3.19 16.19
C VAL A 117 9.11 2.93 16.04
N ILE A 118 8.70 1.67 15.86
CA ILE A 118 7.28 1.31 15.73
C ILE A 118 6.50 1.72 16.98
N ARG A 119 7.03 1.46 18.19
CA ARG A 119 6.37 1.86 19.44
C ARG A 119 6.26 3.37 19.58
N ALA A 120 7.30 4.12 19.21
CA ALA A 120 7.29 5.58 19.29
C ALA A 120 6.24 6.20 18.35
N ILE A 121 6.26 5.81 17.07
CA ILE A 121 5.32 6.33 16.07
C ILE A 121 3.90 5.84 16.37
N GLY A 122 3.72 4.57 16.73
CA GLY A 122 2.42 4.00 17.12
C GLY A 122 1.83 4.68 18.35
N PHE A 123 2.65 5.04 19.34
CA PHE A 123 2.21 5.82 20.48
C PHE A 123 1.72 7.22 20.07
N LEU A 124 2.49 7.94 19.25
CA LEU A 124 2.08 9.25 18.74
C LEU A 124 0.78 9.16 17.94
N LEU A 125 0.66 8.17 17.05
CA LEU A 125 -0.55 7.91 16.27
C LEU A 125 -1.76 7.64 17.18
N SER A 126 -1.61 6.82 18.22
CA SER A 126 -2.71 6.50 19.15
C SER A 126 -3.29 7.71 19.87
N LYS A 127 -2.48 8.78 20.05
CA LYS A 127 -2.94 10.04 20.64
C LYS A 127 -3.73 10.90 19.65
N VAL A 128 -3.55 10.67 18.35
CA VAL A 128 -4.06 11.52 17.29
C VAL A 128 -5.25 10.90 16.58
N ASN A 129 -5.22 9.59 16.29
CA ASN A 129 -6.24 8.89 15.53
C ASN A 129 -7.45 8.45 16.38
N GLY A 130 -7.34 8.49 17.71
CA GLY A 130 -8.39 8.06 18.64
C GLY A 130 -8.61 6.55 18.68
N MET A 131 -7.78 5.76 18.02
CA MET A 131 -7.78 4.30 18.08
C MET A 131 -6.87 3.80 19.21
N GLY A 132 -7.00 2.51 19.53
CA GLY A 132 -6.16 1.89 20.56
C GLY A 132 -4.68 1.84 20.18
N LYS A 133 -3.85 1.54 21.18
CA LYS A 133 -2.40 1.39 21.02
C LYS A 133 -2.05 0.27 20.05
N LEU A 134 -2.77 -0.85 20.08
CA LEU A 134 -2.50 -1.99 19.22
C LEU A 134 -2.80 -1.69 17.76
N GLU A 135 -3.91 -1.02 17.48
CA GLU A 135 -4.33 -0.60 16.13
C GLU A 135 -3.33 0.37 15.52
N SER A 136 -2.86 1.32 16.33
CA SER A 136 -1.86 2.30 15.93
C SER A 136 -0.49 1.66 15.72
N PHE A 137 -0.11 0.74 16.60
CA PHE A 137 1.10 -0.05 16.46
C PHE A 137 1.03 -0.94 15.20
N ASN A 138 -0.11 -1.56 14.94
CA ASN A 138 -0.37 -2.37 13.76
C ASN A 138 -0.23 -1.61 12.47
N ALA A 139 -0.71 -0.37 12.40
CA ALA A 139 -0.53 0.46 11.21
C ALA A 139 0.94 0.67 10.87
N VAL A 140 1.75 1.06 11.87
CA VAL A 140 3.18 1.32 11.67
C VAL A 140 3.93 0.02 11.41
N SER A 141 3.61 -1.04 12.13
CA SER A 141 4.23 -2.35 11.97
C SER A 141 3.91 -2.97 10.61
N SER A 142 2.67 -2.83 10.11
CA SER A 142 2.28 -3.27 8.76
C SER A 142 3.00 -2.51 7.67
N LEU A 143 3.15 -1.18 7.82
CA LEU A 143 3.90 -0.35 6.89
C LEU A 143 5.37 -0.79 6.79
N ILE A 144 5.95 -1.23 7.90
CA ILE A 144 7.35 -1.62 7.94
C ILE A 144 7.56 -3.06 7.48
N LEU A 145 6.84 -4.01 8.08
CA LEU A 145 7.05 -5.44 7.87
C LEU A 145 6.31 -5.95 6.63
N GLY A 146 5.11 -5.46 6.37
CA GLY A 146 4.20 -5.99 5.35
C GLY A 146 2.94 -6.60 5.94
N GLN A 147 1.96 -6.92 5.09
CA GLN A 147 0.65 -7.35 5.55
C GLN A 147 0.65 -8.75 6.19
N SER A 148 1.38 -9.72 5.65
CA SER A 148 1.41 -11.10 6.15
C SER A 148 2.31 -11.25 7.38
N GLU A 149 3.51 -10.67 7.31
CA GLU A 149 4.55 -10.78 8.34
C GLU A 149 4.12 -10.10 9.63
N ASN A 150 3.40 -8.99 9.50
CA ASN A 150 2.87 -8.28 10.64
C ASN A 150 1.85 -9.12 11.44
N PHE A 151 1.04 -9.98 10.81
CA PHE A 151 0.09 -10.83 11.56
C PHE A 151 0.76 -11.96 12.34
N ILE A 152 1.91 -12.43 11.88
CA ILE A 152 2.75 -13.37 12.65
C ILE A 152 3.14 -12.75 13.99
N ALA A 153 3.33 -11.43 14.03
CA ALA A 153 3.66 -10.72 15.27
C ALA A 153 2.55 -10.74 16.32
N TYR A 154 1.30 -10.96 15.90
CA TYR A 154 0.15 -11.00 16.80
C TYR A 154 -0.37 -12.43 17.04
N LYS A 155 0.31 -13.48 16.56
CA LYS A 155 -0.19 -14.86 16.56
C LYS A 155 -0.75 -15.33 17.91
N ASP A 156 -0.11 -14.94 19.02
CA ASP A 156 -0.47 -15.38 20.37
C ASP A 156 -1.72 -14.65 20.94
N ILE A 157 -2.18 -13.61 20.24
CA ILE A 157 -3.25 -12.71 20.68
C ILE A 157 -4.41 -12.61 19.67
N LEU A 158 -4.23 -13.12 18.44
CA LEU A 158 -5.27 -13.12 17.40
C LEU A 158 -6.60 -13.71 17.89
N GLY A 159 -6.57 -14.87 18.53
CA GLY A 159 -7.75 -15.54 19.07
C GLY A 159 -8.43 -14.81 20.25
N LYS A 160 -7.82 -13.76 20.79
CA LYS A 160 -8.35 -12.96 21.90
C LYS A 160 -8.95 -11.63 21.43
N MET A 161 -8.80 -11.28 20.15
CA MET A 161 -9.32 -10.01 19.62
C MET A 161 -10.80 -10.11 19.28
N SER A 162 -11.55 -9.04 19.57
CA SER A 162 -12.91 -8.90 19.06
C SER A 162 -12.94 -8.84 17.53
N ARG A 163 -14.08 -9.23 16.93
CA ARG A 163 -14.31 -9.18 15.47
C ARG A 163 -14.05 -7.78 14.89
N ASN A 164 -14.52 -6.75 15.58
CA ASN A 164 -14.32 -5.36 15.16
C ASN A 164 -12.84 -4.99 15.15
N ARG A 165 -12.08 -5.40 16.17
CA ARG A 165 -10.65 -5.13 16.23
C ARG A 165 -9.89 -5.85 15.13
N MET A 166 -10.20 -7.12 14.90
CA MET A 166 -9.58 -7.91 13.84
C MET A 166 -9.84 -7.31 12.45
N TYR A 167 -11.05 -6.81 12.18
CA TYR A 167 -11.36 -6.08 10.95
C TYR A 167 -10.48 -4.82 10.78
N THR A 168 -10.35 -4.01 11.82
CA THR A 168 -9.49 -2.81 11.81
C THR A 168 -8.04 -3.16 11.55
N MET A 169 -7.52 -4.20 12.21
CA MET A 169 -6.15 -4.67 12.03
C MET A 169 -5.90 -5.10 10.58
N ALA A 170 -6.81 -5.90 10.01
CA ALA A 170 -6.75 -6.40 8.63
C ALA A 170 -6.82 -5.26 7.60
N ALA A 171 -7.84 -4.41 7.70
CA ALA A 171 -8.03 -3.29 6.78
C ALA A 171 -6.85 -2.30 6.81
N THR A 172 -6.30 -2.05 8.01
CA THR A 172 -5.10 -1.21 8.16
C THR A 172 -3.90 -1.84 7.48
N ALA A 173 -3.66 -3.15 7.67
CA ALA A 173 -2.55 -3.85 7.02
C ALA A 173 -2.65 -3.78 5.48
N MET A 174 -3.85 -4.01 4.91
CA MET A 174 -4.10 -3.91 3.46
C MET A 174 -3.89 -2.50 2.91
N SER A 175 -4.15 -1.48 3.71
CA SER A 175 -4.04 -0.09 3.26
C SER A 175 -2.60 0.42 3.17
N THR A 176 -1.67 -0.30 3.79
CA THR A 176 -0.24 0.00 3.78
C THR A 176 0.50 -0.85 2.75
N VAL A 177 1.81 -0.62 2.62
CA VAL A 177 2.73 -1.43 1.81
C VAL A 177 3.97 -1.72 2.65
N SER A 178 4.70 -2.79 2.35
CA SER A 178 5.93 -3.12 3.09
C SER A 178 7.09 -2.21 2.69
N MET A 179 7.92 -1.80 3.65
CA MET A 179 9.16 -1.08 3.36
C MET A 179 10.12 -1.87 2.46
N SER A 180 9.99 -3.21 2.42
CA SER A 180 10.78 -4.09 1.55
C SER A 180 10.58 -3.83 0.05
N ILE A 181 9.43 -3.29 -0.34
CA ILE A 181 9.06 -3.06 -1.74
C ILE A 181 8.94 -1.57 -2.11
N VAL A 182 9.15 -0.66 -1.16
CA VAL A 182 9.07 0.79 -1.42
C VAL A 182 10.09 1.22 -2.47
N GLY A 183 11.32 0.67 -2.41
CA GLY A 183 12.35 0.91 -3.42
C GLY A 183 11.89 0.50 -4.81
N ALA A 184 11.17 -0.62 -4.94
CA ALA A 184 10.59 -1.06 -6.20
C ALA A 184 9.55 -0.05 -6.73
N TYR A 185 8.63 0.43 -5.89
CA TYR A 185 7.66 1.44 -6.32
C TYR A 185 8.30 2.75 -6.77
N MET A 186 9.41 3.18 -6.15
CA MET A 186 10.15 4.37 -6.58
C MET A 186 10.83 4.22 -7.93
N THR A 187 11.06 2.99 -8.42
CA THR A 187 11.49 2.77 -9.82
C THR A 187 10.34 2.91 -10.81
N MET A 188 9.10 2.81 -10.33
CA MET A 188 7.90 2.77 -11.16
C MET A 188 7.09 4.06 -11.15
N LEU A 189 7.14 4.80 -10.04
CA LEU A 189 6.40 6.03 -9.77
C LEU A 189 7.36 7.12 -9.30
N ASP A 190 6.97 8.39 -9.48
CA ASP A 190 7.70 9.51 -8.89
C ASP A 190 7.80 9.32 -7.35
N PRO A 191 9.03 9.30 -6.79
CA PRO A 191 9.23 9.06 -5.37
C PRO A 191 8.44 9.99 -4.44
N LYS A 192 8.12 11.23 -4.87
CA LYS A 192 7.30 12.15 -4.06
C LYS A 192 5.89 11.61 -3.80
N TYR A 193 5.30 10.94 -4.78
CA TYR A 193 3.98 10.34 -4.63
C TYR A 193 4.04 9.07 -3.78
N VAL A 194 5.12 8.29 -3.91
CA VAL A 194 5.33 7.10 -3.06
C VAL A 194 5.46 7.52 -1.59
N VAL A 195 6.38 8.43 -1.27
CA VAL A 195 6.61 8.88 0.11
C VAL A 195 5.37 9.51 0.71
N ALA A 196 4.68 10.38 -0.05
CA ALA A 196 3.43 10.97 0.40
C ALA A 196 2.38 9.88 0.67
N ALA A 197 2.21 8.92 -0.23
CA ALA A 197 1.21 7.86 -0.07
C ALA A 197 1.47 6.95 1.13
N LEU A 198 2.73 6.61 1.43
CA LEU A 198 3.09 5.80 2.61
C LEU A 198 2.55 6.40 3.91
N VAL A 199 2.65 7.73 4.03
CA VAL A 199 2.21 8.44 5.24
C VAL A 199 0.71 8.72 5.18
N LEU A 200 0.21 9.26 4.06
CA LEU A 200 -1.18 9.70 3.94
C LEU A 200 -2.14 8.53 4.02
N ASN A 201 -1.88 7.42 3.30
CA ASN A 201 -2.79 6.26 3.27
C ASN A 201 -3.01 5.66 4.66
N MET A 202 -2.00 5.71 5.54
CA MET A 202 -2.14 5.29 6.93
C MET A 202 -3.19 6.14 7.67
N PHE A 203 -3.20 7.45 7.47
CA PHE A 203 -4.21 8.35 8.06
C PHE A 203 -5.58 8.20 7.38
N SER A 204 -5.63 8.10 6.06
CA SER A 204 -6.87 7.89 5.30
C SER A 204 -7.59 6.63 5.78
N THR A 205 -6.85 5.56 6.10
CA THR A 205 -7.44 4.33 6.62
C THR A 205 -8.07 4.52 7.98
N PHE A 206 -7.45 5.27 8.89
CA PHE A 206 -8.06 5.56 10.18
C PHE A 206 -9.32 6.43 10.06
N ILE A 207 -9.35 7.35 9.10
CA ILE A 207 -10.54 8.15 8.77
C ILE A 207 -11.67 7.21 8.31
N VAL A 208 -11.40 6.37 7.32
CA VAL A 208 -12.38 5.44 6.76
C VAL A 208 -12.85 4.42 7.80
N LEU A 209 -11.94 3.85 8.59
CA LEU A 209 -12.28 2.89 9.64
C LEU A 209 -13.07 3.51 10.79
N SER A 210 -12.84 4.80 11.11
CA SER A 210 -13.67 5.53 12.07
C SER A 210 -15.12 5.71 11.61
N LEU A 211 -15.38 5.59 10.30
CA LEU A 211 -16.71 5.63 9.70
C LEU A 211 -17.30 4.23 9.53
N ILE A 212 -16.54 3.28 8.98
CA ILE A 212 -17.02 1.92 8.66
C ILE A 212 -17.14 1.06 9.91
N ASN A 213 -16.16 1.12 10.81
CA ASN A 213 -16.08 0.26 11.98
C ASN A 213 -15.84 1.06 13.27
N PRO A 214 -16.80 1.90 13.69
CA PRO A 214 -16.68 2.66 14.92
C PRO A 214 -16.87 1.76 16.16
N TYR A 215 -15.80 1.57 16.94
CA TYR A 215 -15.84 0.94 18.26
C TYR A 215 -14.90 1.64 19.24
N VAL A 216 -15.07 1.33 20.52
CA VAL A 216 -14.17 1.74 21.61
C VAL A 216 -13.46 0.47 22.08
N VAL A 217 -12.13 0.55 22.23
CA VAL A 217 -11.33 -0.56 22.74
C VAL A 217 -11.61 -0.70 24.23
N ASP A 218 -12.00 -1.88 24.67
CA ASP A 218 -12.21 -2.17 26.09
C ASP A 218 -10.88 -2.12 26.86
N ALA A 219 -10.92 -1.66 28.11
CA ALA A 219 -9.71 -1.55 28.94
C ALA A 219 -9.01 -2.91 29.19
N SER A 220 -9.74 -4.01 29.13
CA SER A 220 -9.20 -5.38 29.21
C SER A 220 -8.34 -5.74 28.00
N GLU A 221 -8.57 -5.08 26.85
CA GLU A 221 -7.91 -5.32 25.57
C GLU A 221 -6.71 -4.38 25.32
N GLU A 222 -6.47 -3.38 26.19
CA GLU A 222 -5.33 -2.46 26.12
C GLU A 222 -4.01 -3.05 26.63
N ASN A 223 -4.06 -4.01 27.56
CA ASN A 223 -2.89 -4.62 28.21
C ASN A 223 -2.38 -5.89 27.52
N ILE A 224 -2.80 -6.12 26.27
CA ILE A 224 -2.29 -7.25 25.49
C ILE A 224 -0.82 -6.98 25.14
N GLN A 225 0.08 -7.52 25.95
CA GLN A 225 1.51 -7.49 25.68
C GLN A 225 1.79 -8.39 24.47
N MET A 226 2.46 -7.83 23.47
CA MET A 226 3.00 -8.64 22.40
C MET A 226 4.19 -9.44 22.91
N SER A 227 4.26 -10.71 22.52
CA SER A 227 5.47 -11.50 22.71
C SER A 227 6.61 -10.87 21.90
N ASN A 228 7.82 -10.86 22.46
CA ASN A 228 9.00 -10.46 21.72
C ASN A 228 9.29 -11.54 20.68
N LEU A 229 8.86 -11.32 19.43
CA LEU A 229 9.27 -12.19 18.33
C LEU A 229 10.78 -12.13 18.23
N HIS A 230 11.41 -13.30 18.26
CA HIS A 230 12.86 -13.51 18.20
C HIS A 230 13.64 -13.34 19.52
N GLU A 231 13.02 -13.55 20.69
CA GLU A 231 13.83 -13.84 21.89
C GLU A 231 14.58 -15.17 21.71
N GLY A 232 15.92 -15.08 21.59
CA GLY A 232 16.82 -16.24 21.57
C GLY A 232 17.40 -16.63 20.21
N GLN A 233 17.01 -15.97 19.12
CA GLN A 233 17.55 -16.26 17.79
C GLN A 233 18.95 -15.66 17.60
N SER A 234 19.86 -16.39 16.94
CA SER A 234 21.20 -15.85 16.64
C SER A 234 21.16 -14.84 15.48
N PHE A 235 22.14 -13.93 15.40
CA PHE A 235 22.23 -12.93 14.33
C PHE A 235 22.21 -13.56 12.93
N PHE A 236 23.00 -14.62 12.70
CA PHE A 236 23.10 -15.27 11.40
C PHE A 236 21.85 -16.08 11.03
N GLU A 237 21.18 -16.67 12.02
CA GLU A 237 19.92 -17.37 11.83
C GLU A 237 18.82 -16.40 11.40
N MET A 238 18.66 -15.27 12.12
CA MET A 238 17.75 -14.20 11.73
C MET A 238 18.09 -13.69 10.32
N LEU A 239 19.38 -13.42 10.05
CA LEU A 239 19.80 -12.88 8.76
C LEU A 239 19.45 -13.84 7.61
N GLY A 240 19.72 -15.13 7.79
CA GLY A 240 19.36 -16.17 6.82
C GLY A 240 17.86 -16.26 6.58
N GLU A 241 17.05 -16.22 7.64
CA GLU A 241 15.58 -16.23 7.53
C GLU A 241 15.05 -15.04 6.74
N TYR A 242 15.49 -13.82 7.04
CA TYR A 242 15.01 -12.62 6.36
C TYR A 242 15.50 -12.51 4.90
N ILE A 243 16.71 -13.00 4.59
CA ILE A 243 17.19 -13.13 3.20
C ILE A 243 16.27 -14.09 2.42
N LEU A 244 16.00 -15.28 2.96
CA LEU A 244 15.14 -16.27 2.31
C LEU A 244 13.69 -15.79 2.21
N ALA A 245 13.18 -15.11 3.24
CA ALA A 245 11.86 -14.50 3.22
C ALA A 245 11.76 -13.44 2.11
N GLY A 246 12.74 -12.54 1.99
CA GLY A 246 12.77 -11.55 0.92
C GLY A 246 12.83 -12.17 -0.47
N PHE A 247 13.62 -13.24 -0.65
CA PHE A 247 13.67 -13.94 -1.94
C PHE A 247 12.36 -14.66 -2.27
N LYS A 248 11.73 -15.28 -1.26
CA LYS A 248 10.40 -15.86 -1.40
C LYS A 248 9.37 -14.81 -1.83
N VAL A 249 9.39 -13.61 -1.23
CA VAL A 249 8.53 -12.49 -1.64
C VAL A 249 8.78 -12.13 -3.10
N ALA A 250 10.04 -11.96 -3.52
CA ALA A 250 10.38 -11.64 -4.90
C ALA A 250 9.82 -12.68 -5.90
N ILE A 251 9.97 -13.98 -5.60
CA ILE A 251 9.45 -15.07 -6.46
C ILE A 251 7.92 -15.11 -6.47
N ILE A 252 7.27 -14.88 -5.33
CA ILE A 252 5.81 -14.80 -5.25
C ILE A 252 5.30 -13.65 -6.13
N VAL A 253 5.91 -12.46 -6.04
CA VAL A 253 5.53 -11.32 -6.88
C VAL A 253 5.73 -11.63 -8.36
N ALA A 254 6.87 -12.22 -8.75
CA ALA A 254 7.11 -12.61 -10.13
C ALA A 254 6.04 -13.58 -10.66
N ALA A 255 5.71 -14.62 -9.89
CA ALA A 255 4.68 -15.60 -10.25
C ALA A 255 3.29 -14.97 -10.37
N MET A 256 2.91 -14.10 -9.42
CA MET A 256 1.64 -13.37 -9.45
C MET A 256 1.54 -12.50 -10.71
N LEU A 257 2.60 -11.81 -11.08
CA LEU A 257 2.62 -10.96 -12.27
C LEU A 257 2.47 -11.77 -13.56
N ILE A 258 3.21 -12.87 -13.70
CA ILE A 258 3.08 -13.78 -14.85
C ILE A 258 1.62 -14.25 -14.98
N GLY A 259 1.03 -14.72 -13.87
CA GLY A 259 -0.34 -15.21 -13.84
C GLY A 259 -1.37 -14.13 -14.17
N PHE A 260 -1.38 -13.02 -13.42
CA PHE A 260 -2.39 -11.97 -13.59
C PHE A 260 -2.31 -11.26 -14.94
N ILE A 261 -1.10 -10.99 -15.46
CA ILE A 261 -0.96 -10.36 -16.78
C ILE A 261 -1.49 -11.29 -17.87
N ALA A 262 -1.16 -12.59 -17.82
CA ALA A 262 -1.67 -13.57 -18.78
C ALA A 262 -3.20 -13.71 -18.70
N LEU A 263 -3.76 -13.75 -17.48
CA LEU A 263 -5.21 -13.82 -17.27
C LEU A 263 -5.92 -12.56 -17.79
N ILE A 264 -5.40 -11.36 -17.49
CA ILE A 264 -5.97 -10.10 -17.99
C ILE A 264 -5.89 -10.05 -19.52
N ALA A 265 -4.79 -10.49 -20.13
CA ALA A 265 -4.66 -10.55 -21.59
C ALA A 265 -5.69 -11.52 -22.21
N ALA A 266 -5.88 -12.71 -21.63
CA ALA A 266 -6.88 -13.67 -22.07
C ALA A 266 -8.31 -13.13 -21.92
N LEU A 267 -8.62 -12.48 -20.79
CA LEU A 267 -9.91 -11.84 -20.56
C LEU A 267 -10.13 -10.67 -21.54
N ASN A 268 -9.12 -9.85 -21.79
CA ASN A 268 -9.22 -8.76 -22.76
C ASN A 268 -9.55 -9.30 -24.16
N ALA A 269 -8.88 -10.36 -24.62
CA ALA A 269 -9.15 -10.99 -25.91
C ALA A 269 -10.56 -11.61 -25.97
N LEU A 270 -10.98 -12.31 -24.91
CA LEU A 270 -12.31 -12.90 -24.80
C LEU A 270 -13.40 -11.82 -24.90
N PHE A 271 -13.30 -10.77 -24.08
CA PHE A 271 -14.29 -9.69 -24.05
C PHE A 271 -14.31 -8.88 -25.34
N ALA A 272 -13.15 -8.60 -25.95
CA ALA A 272 -13.10 -7.94 -27.25
C ALA A 272 -13.76 -8.78 -28.35
N THR A 273 -13.64 -10.11 -28.30
CA THR A 273 -14.30 -11.03 -29.24
C THR A 273 -15.81 -11.06 -29.04
N VAL A 274 -16.26 -11.21 -27.79
CA VAL A 274 -17.69 -11.26 -27.45
C VAL A 274 -18.39 -9.94 -27.75
N THR A 275 -17.80 -8.81 -27.35
CA THR A 275 -18.35 -7.48 -27.70
C THR A 275 -18.31 -7.23 -29.20
N GLY A 276 -17.31 -7.82 -29.89
CA GLY A 276 -17.18 -7.83 -31.35
C GLY A 276 -18.41 -8.34 -32.07
N TRP A 277 -19.05 -9.39 -31.53
CA TRP A 277 -20.29 -9.95 -32.07
C TRP A 277 -21.47 -8.97 -32.03
N PHE A 278 -21.40 -7.96 -31.16
CA PHE A 278 -22.40 -6.90 -31.03
C PHE A 278 -21.98 -5.57 -31.70
N GLY A 279 -20.88 -5.57 -32.47
CA GLY A 279 -20.38 -4.40 -33.19
C GLY A 279 -19.48 -3.46 -32.37
N TYR A 280 -19.06 -3.86 -31.17
CA TYR A 280 -18.13 -3.09 -30.31
C TYR A 280 -16.81 -3.86 -30.15
N SER A 281 -15.68 -3.22 -29.81
CA SER A 281 -14.45 -3.96 -29.50
C SER A 281 -13.87 -3.46 -28.17
N ILE A 282 -14.54 -3.82 -27.08
CA ILE A 282 -14.20 -3.36 -25.74
C ILE A 282 -13.55 -4.51 -24.96
N SER A 283 -12.35 -4.25 -24.44
CA SER A 283 -11.63 -5.20 -23.60
C SER A 283 -12.22 -5.28 -22.18
N PHE A 284 -11.86 -6.32 -21.43
CA PHE A 284 -12.24 -6.46 -20.03
C PHE A 284 -11.80 -5.24 -19.20
N GLN A 285 -10.56 -4.79 -19.37
CA GLN A 285 -10.07 -3.56 -18.73
C GLN A 285 -10.85 -2.32 -19.17
N GLY A 286 -11.31 -2.25 -20.42
CA GLY A 286 -12.16 -1.15 -20.89
C GLY A 286 -13.50 -1.09 -20.16
N ILE A 287 -14.16 -2.23 -19.95
CA ILE A 287 -15.41 -2.33 -19.18
C ILE A 287 -15.18 -1.91 -17.72
N LEU A 288 -14.12 -2.42 -17.10
CA LEU A 288 -13.72 -2.01 -15.76
C LEU A 288 -13.45 -0.50 -15.69
N GLY A 289 -12.85 0.08 -16.73
CA GLY A 289 -12.67 1.51 -16.90
C GLY A 289 -13.97 2.28 -16.82
N TYR A 290 -15.02 1.85 -17.53
CA TYR A 290 -16.33 2.50 -17.45
C TYR A 290 -16.97 2.38 -16.06
N ILE A 291 -16.78 1.26 -15.37
CA ILE A 291 -17.27 1.05 -13.99
C ILE A 291 -16.55 1.98 -13.01
N PHE A 292 -15.24 2.13 -13.17
CA PHE A 292 -14.40 2.96 -12.29
C PHE A 292 -14.29 4.42 -12.74
N TYR A 293 -14.82 4.78 -13.91
CA TYR A 293 -14.85 6.15 -14.42
C TYR A 293 -15.45 7.13 -13.40
N PRO A 294 -16.63 6.87 -12.79
CA PRO A 294 -17.21 7.79 -11.82
C PRO A 294 -16.33 7.94 -10.59
N VAL A 295 -15.66 6.87 -10.16
CA VAL A 295 -14.75 6.90 -9.02
C VAL A 295 -13.53 7.77 -9.35
N ALA A 296 -12.87 7.55 -10.48
CA ALA A 296 -11.72 8.34 -10.90
C ALA A 296 -12.09 9.83 -11.05
N TRP A 297 -13.23 10.12 -11.67
CA TRP A 297 -13.71 11.49 -11.84
C TRP A 297 -14.03 12.17 -10.50
N VAL A 298 -14.72 11.47 -9.58
CA VAL A 298 -15.01 11.98 -8.22
C VAL A 298 -13.72 12.28 -7.46
N MET A 299 -12.69 11.45 -7.59
CA MET A 299 -11.36 11.68 -6.99
C MET A 299 -10.64 12.90 -7.60
N GLY A 300 -11.21 13.53 -8.63
CA GLY A 300 -10.74 14.78 -9.21
C GLY A 300 -9.87 14.63 -10.44
N VAL A 301 -9.88 13.45 -11.09
CA VAL A 301 -9.24 13.21 -12.39
C VAL A 301 -10.04 13.95 -13.48
N PRO A 302 -9.37 14.64 -14.43
CA PRO A 302 -10.06 15.26 -15.56
C PRO A 302 -10.93 14.27 -16.33
N SER A 303 -12.13 14.68 -16.76
CA SER A 303 -13.10 13.80 -17.43
C SER A 303 -12.56 13.11 -18.70
N SER A 304 -11.61 13.74 -19.40
CA SER A 304 -10.93 13.18 -20.57
C SER A 304 -9.97 12.04 -20.23
N GLU A 305 -9.44 12.03 -19.01
CA GLU A 305 -8.43 11.07 -18.52
C GLU A 305 -9.05 10.02 -17.59
N ALA A 306 -10.24 10.29 -17.03
CA ALA A 306 -10.90 9.47 -16.02
C ALA A 306 -11.20 8.04 -16.48
N LEU A 307 -11.41 7.80 -17.78
CA LEU A 307 -11.60 6.43 -18.29
C LEU A 307 -10.31 5.61 -18.20
N GLN A 308 -9.19 6.18 -18.64
CA GLN A 308 -7.88 5.51 -18.59
C GLN A 308 -7.43 5.29 -17.15
N VAL A 309 -7.57 6.31 -16.30
CA VAL A 309 -7.25 6.22 -14.86
C VAL A 309 -8.17 5.22 -14.16
N GLY A 310 -9.47 5.22 -14.47
CA GLY A 310 -10.44 4.26 -13.93
C GLY A 310 -10.06 2.81 -14.26
N SER A 311 -9.60 2.53 -15.49
CA SER A 311 -9.13 1.19 -15.89
C SER A 311 -7.95 0.72 -15.05
N ILE A 312 -7.00 1.62 -14.75
CA ILE A 312 -5.82 1.32 -13.92
C ILE A 312 -6.23 1.11 -12.45
N MET A 313 -7.11 1.97 -11.91
CA MET A 313 -7.66 1.80 -10.56
C MET A 313 -8.34 0.43 -10.39
N ALA A 314 -9.13 0.03 -11.39
CA ALA A 314 -9.82 -1.25 -11.39
C ALA A 314 -8.84 -2.42 -11.53
N THR A 315 -7.83 -2.29 -12.40
CA THR A 315 -6.77 -3.29 -12.58
C THR A 315 -6.09 -3.60 -11.25
N LYS A 316 -5.77 -2.58 -10.44
CA LYS A 316 -5.23 -2.77 -9.09
C LYS A 316 -6.11 -3.65 -8.21
N LEU A 317 -7.42 -3.40 -8.17
CA LEU A 317 -8.33 -4.13 -7.29
C LEU A 317 -8.51 -5.60 -7.68
N VAL A 318 -8.61 -5.87 -8.99
CA VAL A 318 -8.83 -7.25 -9.51
C VAL A 318 -7.54 -8.06 -9.61
N SER A 319 -6.39 -7.40 -9.68
CA SER A 319 -5.07 -8.04 -9.71
C SER A 319 -4.23 -7.58 -8.52
N ASN A 320 -3.28 -6.69 -8.76
CA ASN A 320 -2.42 -6.08 -7.75
C ASN A 320 -1.88 -4.73 -8.26
N GLU A 321 -1.23 -4.03 -7.35
CA GLU A 321 -0.67 -2.70 -7.56
C GLU A 321 0.53 -2.67 -8.51
N PHE A 322 1.35 -3.73 -8.57
CA PHE A 322 2.48 -3.79 -9.52
C PHE A 322 2.00 -3.83 -10.97
N VAL A 323 0.99 -4.66 -11.30
CA VAL A 323 0.41 -4.68 -12.65
C VAL A 323 -0.13 -3.31 -13.02
N ALA A 324 -0.86 -2.68 -12.09
CA ALA A 324 -1.45 -1.36 -12.31
C ALA A 324 -0.39 -0.25 -12.47
N MET A 325 0.71 -0.28 -11.71
CA MET A 325 1.82 0.66 -11.87
C MET A 325 2.53 0.48 -13.22
N MET A 326 2.70 -0.77 -13.71
CA MET A 326 3.25 -1.01 -15.05
C MET A 326 2.34 -0.44 -16.14
N ASP A 327 1.02 -0.56 -15.99
CA ASP A 327 0.06 0.03 -16.92
C ASP A 327 0.09 1.57 -16.86
N LEU A 328 0.27 2.15 -15.68
CA LEU A 328 0.47 3.60 -15.53
C LEU A 328 1.73 4.09 -16.25
N GLN A 329 2.86 3.40 -16.11
CA GLN A 329 4.12 3.80 -16.78
C GLN A 329 3.97 3.93 -18.31
N LYS A 330 3.12 3.10 -18.92
CA LYS A 330 2.88 3.14 -20.38
C LYS A 330 2.17 4.41 -20.83
N ILE A 331 1.39 5.05 -19.95
CA ILE A 331 0.55 6.21 -20.28
C ILE A 331 0.91 7.47 -19.49
N ALA A 332 1.84 7.39 -18.54
CA ALA A 332 2.18 8.48 -17.62
C ALA A 332 2.54 9.78 -18.37
N SER A 333 3.27 9.68 -19.48
CA SER A 333 3.64 10.82 -20.34
C SER A 333 2.46 11.52 -21.02
N THR A 334 1.29 10.88 -21.08
CA THR A 334 0.06 11.44 -21.68
C THR A 334 -0.92 11.99 -20.65
N LEU A 335 -0.70 11.72 -19.36
CA LEU A 335 -1.58 12.17 -18.29
C LEU A 335 -1.22 13.58 -17.82
N SER A 336 -2.21 14.30 -17.31
CA SER A 336 -1.94 15.55 -16.59
C SER A 336 -1.18 15.26 -15.29
N PRO A 337 -0.31 16.18 -14.82
CA PRO A 337 0.40 16.00 -13.54
C PRO A 337 -0.55 15.76 -12.35
N ARG A 338 -1.78 16.30 -12.43
CA ARG A 338 -2.84 16.08 -11.45
C ARG A 338 -3.34 14.64 -11.47
N ALA A 339 -3.66 14.10 -12.65
CA ALA A 339 -4.13 12.73 -12.77
C ALA A 339 -3.05 11.74 -12.35
N GLU A 340 -1.81 11.96 -12.80
CA GLU A 340 -0.64 11.15 -12.43
C GLU A 340 -0.44 11.13 -10.90
N GLY A 341 -0.53 12.27 -10.23
CA GLY A 341 -0.43 12.32 -8.77
C GLY A 341 -1.55 11.57 -8.05
N ILE A 342 -2.80 11.72 -8.50
CA ILE A 342 -3.97 11.03 -7.90
C ILE A 342 -3.81 9.51 -8.04
N ILE A 343 -3.53 9.03 -9.25
CA ILE A 343 -3.40 7.59 -9.49
C ILE A 343 -2.17 7.02 -8.80
N SER A 344 -1.04 7.73 -8.78
CA SER A 344 0.18 7.27 -8.09
C SER A 344 -0.07 7.05 -6.60
N VAL A 345 -0.74 7.99 -5.92
CA VAL A 345 -1.07 7.84 -4.49
C VAL A 345 -2.07 6.70 -4.25
N PHE A 346 -3.07 6.55 -5.13
CA PHE A 346 -4.05 5.46 -5.07
C PHE A 346 -3.41 4.07 -5.20
N LEU A 347 -2.37 3.95 -6.03
CA LEU A 347 -1.72 2.68 -6.31
C LEU A 347 -0.86 2.16 -5.15
N VAL A 348 -0.35 3.02 -4.27
CA VAL A 348 0.56 2.65 -3.18
C VAL A 348 -0.22 2.10 -1.98
N SER A 349 -0.80 0.92 -2.12
CA SER A 349 -1.41 0.12 -1.04
C SER A 349 -1.58 -1.33 -1.50
N PHE A 350 -1.54 -2.27 -0.55
CA PHE A 350 -1.89 -3.67 -0.83
C PHE A 350 -3.40 -3.93 -0.99
N ALA A 351 -4.24 -2.89 -1.00
CA ALA A 351 -5.68 -3.03 -1.09
C ALA A 351 -6.10 -3.56 -2.48
N ASN A 352 -6.30 -4.88 -2.55
CA ASN A 352 -6.80 -5.66 -3.69
C ASN A 352 -7.47 -6.95 -3.17
N PHE A 353 -8.15 -7.71 -4.04
CA PHE A 353 -8.85 -8.93 -3.61
C PHE A 353 -7.90 -10.06 -3.16
N SER A 354 -6.70 -10.17 -3.73
CA SER A 354 -5.74 -11.20 -3.36
C SER A 354 -5.21 -11.02 -1.93
N SER A 355 -5.04 -9.78 -1.48
CA SER A 355 -4.61 -9.44 -0.12
C SER A 355 -5.59 -9.88 0.96
N ILE A 356 -6.89 -9.98 0.65
CA ILE A 356 -7.88 -10.56 1.57
C ILE A 356 -7.52 -12.02 1.88
N GLY A 357 -7.18 -12.80 0.84
CA GLY A 357 -6.75 -14.19 0.98
C GLY A 357 -5.42 -14.32 1.74
N ILE A 358 -4.46 -13.42 1.46
CA ILE A 358 -3.16 -13.40 2.16
C ILE A 358 -3.35 -13.17 3.67
N ILE A 359 -4.16 -12.17 4.04
CA ILE A 359 -4.44 -11.88 5.45
C ILE A 359 -5.24 -13.00 6.10
N ALA A 360 -6.27 -13.52 5.44
CA ALA A 360 -7.07 -14.62 5.95
C ALA A 360 -6.26 -15.92 6.15
N GLY A 361 -5.18 -16.13 5.39
CA GLY A 361 -4.27 -17.25 5.60
C GLY A 361 -3.18 -16.99 6.65
N ALA A 362 -2.90 -15.72 6.95
CA ALA A 362 -1.93 -15.34 7.99
C ALA A 362 -2.55 -15.29 9.39
N ILE A 363 -3.85 -14.99 9.48
CA ILE A 363 -4.69 -15.10 10.69
C ILE A 363 -5.06 -16.57 10.90
#